data_AF-A0A834DPN8-F1
#
_entry.id   AF-A0A834DPN8-F1
#
_cell.length_a   1.000
_cell.length_b   1.000
_cell.length_c   1.000
_cell.angle_alpha   90.00
_cell.angle_beta   90.00
_cell.angle_gamma   90.00
#
_symmetry.space_group_name_H-M   'P 1'
#
loop_
_entity.id
_entity.type
_entity.pdbx_description
1 polymer ?
#
loop_
_entity_poly.entity_id
_entity_poly.type
_entity_poly.pdbx_seq_one_letter_code
_entity_poly.pdbx_strand_id
1 'polypeptide(L)'
;MISDSSGVMVYGRYDQFLREVLKLPTAVFEGPSFGYTEQSARSCFSQQKKVTLNSFLDTLMSDPPPQCLVWLPLLHRLANVENVFHPVECSYCHSESMMGFRYRCQQCHNYQLCQDCFWRGHAGGSHSNQHQMKEYTSWKSPAKKLTNALSKSLSCASSREPLHPMFPDQPEKPLNLAHIV
;
A
#
# COMPACT_ATOMS: atom_id res chain seq x y z
N MET A 1 16.34 8.77 13.38
CA MET A 1 16.49 8.74 11.90
C MET A 1 17.21 7.45 11.52
N ILE A 2 16.70 6.66 10.57
CA ILE A 2 17.24 5.32 10.22
C ILE A 2 18.47 5.37 9.30
N SER A 3 18.77 6.52 8.70
CA SER A 3 19.92 6.75 7.82
C SER A 3 21.03 7.57 8.51
N ASP A 4 22.20 7.58 7.89
CA ASP A 4 23.30 8.50 8.19
C ASP A 4 23.14 9.84 7.43
N SER A 5 24.11 10.75 7.60
CA SER A 5 24.11 12.07 6.95
C SER A 5 24.28 12.02 5.42
N SER A 6 24.67 10.87 4.86
CA SER A 6 24.78 10.66 3.42
C SER A 6 23.51 10.08 2.79
N GLY A 7 22.45 9.88 3.58
CA GLY A 7 21.19 9.30 3.11
C GLY A 7 21.23 7.78 2.96
N VAL A 8 22.25 7.13 3.52
CA VAL A 8 22.40 5.66 3.50
C VAL A 8 21.80 5.07 4.76
N MET A 9 20.99 4.02 4.60
CA MET A 9 20.39 3.32 5.74
C MET A 9 21.48 2.71 6.64
N VAL A 10 21.39 2.97 7.95
CA VAL A 10 22.24 2.33 8.95
C VAL A 10 21.50 1.13 9.51
N TYR A 11 21.98 -0.07 9.21
CA TYR A 11 21.26 -1.31 9.49
C TYR A 11 20.80 -1.46 10.95
N GLY A 12 21.67 -1.17 11.92
CA GLY A 12 21.30 -1.26 13.35
C GLY A 12 20.18 -0.28 13.74
N ARG A 13 20.13 0.91 13.13
CA ARG A 13 19.05 1.88 13.36
C ARG A 13 17.75 1.44 12.70
N TYR A 14 17.83 0.82 11.53
CA TYR A 14 16.67 0.22 10.85
C TYR A 14 16.11 -0.96 11.64
N ASP A 15 16.95 -1.86 12.17
CA ASP A 15 16.51 -2.99 12.99
C ASP A 15 15.76 -2.50 14.23
N GLN A 16 16.31 -1.52 14.95
CA GLN A 16 15.65 -0.91 16.10
C GLN A 16 14.32 -0.24 15.72
N PHE A 17 14.30 0.50 14.61
CA PHE A 17 13.07 1.09 14.08
C PHE A 17 12.02 0.02 13.78
N LEU A 18 12.42 -1.09 13.15
CA LEU A 18 11.52 -2.18 12.82
C LEU A 18 10.95 -2.84 14.10
N ARG A 19 11.77 -3.03 15.15
CA ARG A 19 11.31 -3.53 16.45
C ARG A 19 10.20 -2.66 17.05
N GLU A 20 10.33 -1.34 16.96
CA GLU A 20 9.31 -0.42 17.48
C GLU A 20 8.07 -0.36 16.59
N VAL A 21 8.25 -0.26 15.28
CA VAL A 21 7.16 -0.11 14.32
C VAL A 21 6.27 -1.35 14.28
N LEU A 22 6.82 -2.56 14.41
CA LEU A 22 6.04 -3.80 14.44
C LEU A 22 5.26 -4.01 15.75
N LYS A 23 5.45 -3.17 16.77
CA LYS A 23 4.55 -3.16 17.94
C LYS A 23 3.15 -2.67 17.57
N LEU A 24 3.01 -1.85 16.54
CA LEU A 24 1.71 -1.33 16.09
C LEU A 24 0.75 -2.42 15.57
N PRO A 25 1.10 -3.25 14.56
CA PRO A 25 0.24 -4.37 14.17
C PRO A 25 0.08 -5.40 15.30
N THR A 26 1.11 -5.59 16.14
CA THR A 26 1.02 -6.49 17.30
C THR A 26 -0.03 -6.01 18.31
N ALA A 27 -0.15 -4.71 18.53
CA ALA A 27 -1.13 -4.12 19.45
C ALA A 27 -2.60 -4.33 19.02
N VAL A 28 -2.83 -4.60 17.73
CA VAL A 28 -4.15 -4.95 17.18
C VAL A 28 -4.28 -6.45 16.91
N PHE A 29 -3.51 -7.28 17.62
CA PHE A 29 -3.52 -8.74 17.56
C PHE A 29 -3.04 -9.37 16.24
N GLU A 30 -2.40 -8.60 15.37
CA GLU A 30 -1.82 -9.07 14.10
C GLU A 30 -0.33 -9.46 14.25
N GLY A 31 0.13 -9.67 15.49
CA GLY A 31 1.48 -10.11 15.83
C GLY A 31 1.91 -11.44 15.18
N PRO A 32 1.04 -12.46 15.04
CA PRO A 32 1.40 -13.69 14.35
C PRO A 32 1.80 -13.48 12.88
N SER A 33 1.26 -12.45 12.22
CA SER A 33 1.52 -12.15 10.80
C SER A 33 2.62 -11.12 10.60
N PHE A 34 2.73 -10.13 11.49
CA PHE A 34 3.63 -8.97 11.31
C PHE A 34 4.59 -8.73 12.49
N GLY A 35 4.64 -9.65 13.46
CA GLY A 35 5.50 -9.53 14.62
C GLY A 35 6.99 -9.45 14.26
N TYR A 36 7.76 -8.80 15.13
CA TYR A 36 9.21 -8.74 14.96
C TYR A 36 9.84 -10.12 15.19
N THR A 37 10.79 -10.47 14.33
CA THR A 37 11.72 -11.59 14.50
C THR A 37 13.14 -11.12 14.19
N GLU A 38 14.15 -11.81 14.70
CA GLU A 38 15.57 -11.50 14.41
C GLU A 38 15.91 -11.59 12.90
N GLN A 39 15.04 -12.20 12.10
CA GLN A 39 15.18 -12.29 10.64
C GLN A 39 14.38 -11.21 9.89
N SER A 40 13.45 -10.50 10.54
CA SER A 40 12.55 -9.55 9.87
C SER A 40 13.28 -8.39 9.19
N ALA A 41 14.35 -7.87 9.80
CA ALA A 41 15.14 -6.82 9.17
C ALA A 41 15.99 -7.36 8.01
N ARG A 42 16.50 -8.60 8.13
CA ARG A 42 17.36 -9.25 7.12
C ARG A 42 16.58 -9.69 5.89
N SER A 43 15.31 -10.06 6.06
CA SER A 43 14.42 -10.43 4.96
C SER A 43 14.03 -9.22 4.10
N CYS A 44 14.02 -8.01 4.67
CA CYS A 44 13.80 -6.78 3.92
C CYS A 44 15.07 -6.35 3.17
N PHE A 45 16.20 -6.29 3.87
CA PHE A 45 17.45 -5.76 3.34
C PHE A 45 18.64 -6.60 3.80
N SER A 46 19.51 -6.98 2.86
CA SER A 46 20.78 -7.63 3.18
C SER A 46 21.75 -6.63 3.82
N GLN A 47 22.42 -7.03 4.91
CA GLN A 47 23.43 -6.21 5.61
C GLN A 47 24.63 -5.81 4.73
N GLN A 48 24.92 -6.59 3.69
CA GLN A 48 26.06 -6.36 2.80
C GLN A 48 25.77 -5.35 1.68
N LYS A 49 24.50 -4.95 1.50
CA LYS A 49 24.09 -4.07 0.41
C LYS A 49 23.87 -2.65 0.95
N LYS A 50 24.48 -1.66 0.28
CA LYS A 50 24.16 -0.24 0.51
C LYS A 50 22.70 0.01 0.12
N VAL A 51 21.90 0.54 1.06
CA VAL A 51 20.50 0.89 0.82
C VAL A 51 20.34 2.41 0.85
N THR A 52 20.03 2.99 -0.32
CA THR A 52 19.64 4.39 -0.48
C THR A 52 18.12 4.55 -0.36
N LEU A 53 17.61 5.79 -0.34
CA LEU A 53 16.17 6.04 -0.28
C LEU A 53 15.40 5.37 -1.42
N ASN A 54 15.87 5.47 -2.67
CA ASN A 54 15.20 4.82 -3.80
C ASN A 54 15.22 3.29 -3.64
N SER A 55 16.36 2.69 -3.27
CA SER A 55 16.41 1.23 -3.03
C SER A 55 15.50 0.78 -1.89
N PHE A 56 15.29 1.64 -0.87
CA PHE A 56 14.35 1.37 0.20
C PHE A 56 12.90 1.38 -0.30
N LEU A 57 12.53 2.40 -1.09
CA LEU A 57 11.21 2.54 -1.68
C LEU A 57 10.91 1.43 -2.70
N ASP A 58 11.88 1.08 -3.55
CA ASP A 58 11.78 -0.06 -4.48
C ASP A 58 11.42 -1.36 -3.75
N THR A 59 12.04 -1.58 -2.58
CA THR A 59 11.80 -2.77 -1.75
C THR A 59 10.44 -2.70 -1.07
N LEU A 60 10.04 -1.54 -0.54
CA LEU A 60 8.74 -1.37 0.10
C LEU A 60 7.58 -1.54 -0.89
N MET A 61 7.81 -1.17 -2.15
CA MET A 61 6.82 -1.19 -3.23
C MET A 61 6.96 -2.41 -4.15
N SER A 62 7.82 -3.39 -3.81
CA SER A 62 8.00 -4.60 -4.60
C SER A 62 6.73 -5.47 -4.59
N ASP A 63 6.63 -6.37 -5.57
CA ASP A 63 5.56 -7.35 -5.64
C ASP A 63 6.14 -8.78 -5.63
N PRO A 64 6.01 -9.55 -4.53
CA PRO A 64 5.39 -9.17 -3.26
C PRO A 64 6.28 -8.24 -2.41
N PRO A 65 5.70 -7.39 -1.55
CA PRO A 65 6.45 -6.57 -0.61
C PRO A 65 6.95 -7.42 0.57
N PRO A 66 7.94 -6.96 1.36
CA PRO A 66 8.35 -7.63 2.58
C PRO A 66 7.17 -7.82 3.54
N GLN A 67 6.94 -9.08 3.94
CA GLN A 67 5.75 -9.46 4.72
C GLN A 67 5.59 -8.63 6.00
N CYS A 68 6.68 -8.33 6.72
CA CYS A 68 6.60 -7.53 7.95
C CYS A 68 6.27 -6.06 7.72
N LEU A 69 6.39 -5.54 6.49
CA LEU A 69 6.15 -4.13 6.16
C LEU A 69 4.88 -3.91 5.32
N VAL A 70 4.25 -4.96 4.79
CA VAL A 70 3.07 -4.83 3.91
C VAL A 70 1.89 -4.08 4.56
N TRP A 71 1.79 -4.10 5.89
CA TRP A 71 0.75 -3.37 6.62
C TRP A 71 0.94 -1.84 6.56
N LEU A 72 2.15 -1.33 6.37
CA LEU A 72 2.41 0.12 6.30
C LEU A 72 1.79 0.75 5.05
N PRO A 73 2.06 0.26 3.82
CA PRO A 73 1.34 0.72 2.63
C PRO A 73 -0.17 0.49 2.72
N LEU A 74 -0.60 -0.63 3.35
CA LEU A 74 -2.03 -0.89 3.56
C LEU A 74 -2.67 0.17 4.45
N LEU A 75 -2.04 0.54 5.56
CA LEU A 75 -2.53 1.59 6.47
C LEU A 75 -2.68 2.93 5.76
N HIS A 76 -1.69 3.32 4.94
CA HIS A 76 -1.80 4.53 4.13
C HIS A 76 -2.98 4.44 3.13
N ARG A 77 -3.17 3.30 2.48
CA ARG A 77 -4.30 3.11 1.57
C ARG A 77 -5.64 3.13 2.30
N LEU A 78 -5.70 2.62 3.53
CA LEU A 78 -6.89 2.69 4.38
C LEU A 78 -7.29 4.11 4.71
N ALA A 79 -6.33 4.93 5.15
CA ALA A 79 -6.56 6.36 5.39
C ALA A 79 -7.10 7.06 4.12
N ASN A 80 -6.57 6.70 2.94
CA ASN A 80 -7.02 7.31 1.67
C ASN A 80 -8.46 6.95 1.28
N VAL A 81 -8.98 5.78 1.71
CA VAL A 81 -10.34 5.34 1.37
C VAL A 81 -11.34 5.51 2.50
N GLU A 82 -10.92 5.90 3.70
CA GLU A 82 -11.76 5.99 4.91
C GLU A 82 -13.09 6.72 4.66
N ASN A 83 -13.04 7.82 3.88
CA ASN A 83 -14.20 8.65 3.56
C ASN A 83 -14.76 8.42 2.15
N VAL A 84 -14.35 7.36 1.46
CA VAL A 84 -14.84 7.01 0.12
C VAL A 84 -16.16 6.27 0.23
N PHE A 85 -17.22 6.86 -0.32
CA PHE A 85 -18.55 6.30 -0.35
C PHE A 85 -18.86 5.60 -1.69
N HIS A 86 -19.42 4.40 -1.61
CA HIS A 86 -19.92 3.63 -2.74
C HIS A 86 -21.44 3.37 -2.57
N PRO A 87 -22.30 3.96 -3.42
CA PRO A 87 -23.75 3.74 -3.40
C PRO A 87 -24.11 2.43 -4.08
N VAL A 88 -23.58 1.32 -3.58
CA VAL A 88 -23.86 -0.01 -4.11
C VAL A 88 -23.93 -1.01 -2.98
N GLU A 89 -24.92 -1.90 -3.06
CA GLU A 89 -25.17 -2.92 -2.05
C GLU A 89 -24.05 -3.95 -1.95
N CYS A 90 -23.74 -4.41 -0.74
CA CYS A 90 -22.89 -5.58 -0.52
C CYS A 90 -23.64 -6.88 -0.80
N SER A 91 -23.09 -7.72 -1.67
CA SER A 91 -23.71 -9.00 -2.07
C SER A 91 -23.79 -10.03 -0.93
N TYR A 92 -23.11 -9.80 0.20
CA TYR A 92 -23.13 -10.71 1.35
C TYR A 92 -23.92 -10.16 2.54
N CYS A 93 -23.52 -8.99 3.06
CA CYS A 93 -24.18 -8.41 4.24
C CYS A 93 -25.40 -7.54 3.92
N HIS A 94 -25.71 -7.32 2.64
CA HIS A 94 -26.85 -6.52 2.17
C HIS A 94 -26.86 -5.06 2.67
N SER A 95 -25.74 -4.54 3.16
CA SER A 95 -25.59 -3.11 3.41
C SER A 95 -25.81 -2.35 2.11
N GLU A 96 -26.79 -1.44 2.08
CA GLU A 96 -27.21 -0.68 0.89
C GLU A 96 -26.09 0.20 0.30
N SER A 97 -25.06 0.48 1.10
CA SER A 97 -23.87 1.21 0.69
C SER A 97 -22.61 0.71 1.38
N MET A 98 -21.44 1.12 0.89
CA MET A 98 -20.14 0.76 1.45
C MET A 98 -19.29 2.01 1.65
N MET A 99 -18.55 2.03 2.76
CA MET A 99 -17.43 2.95 3.00
C MET A 99 -16.11 2.19 2.84
N GLY A 100 -15.02 2.90 2.53
CA GLY A 100 -13.71 2.28 2.39
C GLY A 100 -13.51 1.59 1.04
N PHE A 101 -12.80 0.46 1.05
CA PHE A 101 -12.60 -0.33 -0.17
C PHE A 101 -13.89 -1.02 -0.64
N ARG A 102 -14.02 -1.12 -1.97
CA ARG A 102 -15.00 -2.00 -2.63
C ARG A 102 -14.28 -3.09 -3.41
N TYR A 103 -14.67 -4.34 -3.18
CA TYR A 103 -14.11 -5.50 -3.87
C TYR A 103 -15.14 -6.08 -4.84
N ARG A 104 -14.86 -6.07 -6.14
CA ARG A 104 -15.74 -6.66 -7.17
C ARG A 104 -15.14 -7.96 -7.69
N CYS A 105 -15.93 -9.02 -7.74
CA CYS A 105 -15.52 -10.25 -8.37
C CYS A 105 -15.32 -10.07 -9.87
N GLN A 106 -14.23 -10.61 -10.42
CA GLN A 106 -13.96 -10.57 -11.86
C GLN A 106 -14.69 -11.67 -12.64
N GLN A 107 -15.20 -12.69 -11.95
CA GLN A 107 -15.83 -13.87 -12.57
C GLN A 107 -17.36 -13.87 -12.39
N CYS A 108 -17.84 -13.50 -11.21
CA CYS A 108 -19.27 -13.46 -10.92
C CYS A 108 -19.93 -12.20 -11.50
N HIS A 109 -21.16 -12.34 -12.00
CA HIS A 109 -21.94 -11.20 -12.46
C HIS A 109 -22.40 -10.35 -11.26
N ASN A 110 -22.07 -9.06 -11.27
CA ASN A 110 -22.45 -8.07 -10.26
C ASN A 110 -22.20 -8.46 -8.79
N TYR A 111 -21.26 -9.37 -8.53
CA TYR A 111 -20.90 -9.75 -7.16
C TYR A 111 -19.82 -8.84 -6.61
N GLN A 112 -20.06 -8.33 -5.40
CA GLN A 112 -19.22 -7.33 -4.78
C GLN A 112 -19.36 -7.35 -3.26
N LEU A 113 -18.24 -7.13 -2.59
CA LEU A 113 -18.14 -7.15 -1.14
C LEU A 113 -17.67 -5.79 -0.66
N CYS A 114 -18.21 -5.37 0.50
CA CYS A 114 -17.61 -4.31 1.28
C CYS A 114 -16.26 -4.77 1.86
N GLN A 115 -15.49 -3.81 2.36
CA GLN A 115 -14.19 -4.04 2.99
C GLN A 115 -14.22 -5.17 4.03
N ASP A 116 -15.14 -5.11 4.99
CA ASP A 116 -15.23 -6.09 6.07
C ASP A 116 -15.57 -7.50 5.57
N CYS A 117 -16.50 -7.61 4.61
CA CYS A 117 -16.90 -8.91 4.08
C CYS A 117 -15.77 -9.57 3.30
N PHE A 118 -15.01 -8.79 2.53
CA PHE A 118 -13.87 -9.31 1.78
C PHE A 118 -12.76 -9.80 2.73
N TRP A 119 -12.37 -9.00 3.73
CA TRP A 119 -11.30 -9.40 4.65
C TRP A 119 -11.66 -10.56 5.57
N ARG A 120 -12.95 -10.71 5.92
CA ARG A 120 -13.46 -11.88 6.66
C ARG A 120 -13.63 -13.11 5.78
N GLY A 121 -13.39 -13.01 4.48
CA GLY A 121 -13.51 -14.13 3.54
C GLY A 121 -14.94 -14.62 3.38
N HIS A 122 -15.93 -13.72 3.40
CA HIS A 122 -17.32 -14.09 3.20
C HIS A 122 -17.62 -14.40 1.74
N ALA A 123 -18.28 -15.54 1.52
CA ALA A 123 -18.73 -16.01 0.21
C ALA A 123 -20.18 -16.47 0.28
N GLY A 124 -20.91 -16.32 -0.83
CA GLY A 124 -22.31 -16.69 -0.93
C GLY A 124 -22.76 -16.93 -2.38
N GLY A 125 -23.80 -17.73 -2.55
CA GLY A 125 -24.32 -18.10 -3.87
C GLY A 125 -23.26 -18.81 -4.73
N SER A 126 -23.05 -18.30 -5.94
CA SER A 126 -22.05 -18.83 -6.88
C SER A 126 -20.63 -18.29 -6.67
N HIS A 127 -20.42 -17.40 -5.69
CA HIS A 127 -19.11 -16.85 -5.41
C HIS A 127 -18.27 -17.78 -4.53
N SER A 128 -17.01 -17.97 -4.90
CA SER A 128 -15.98 -18.65 -4.11
C SER A 128 -14.84 -17.67 -3.80
N ASN A 129 -14.23 -17.79 -2.62
CA ASN A 129 -13.04 -17.02 -2.23
C ASN A 129 -11.81 -17.27 -3.13
N GLN A 130 -11.86 -18.28 -4.00
CA GLN A 130 -10.83 -18.53 -5.01
C GLN A 130 -10.98 -17.61 -6.24
N HIS A 131 -12.14 -16.94 -6.41
CA HIS A 131 -12.32 -16.02 -7.52
C HIS A 131 -11.50 -14.75 -7.32
N GLN A 132 -10.87 -14.28 -8.39
CA GLN A 132 -10.11 -13.04 -8.35
C GLN A 132 -11.03 -11.84 -8.08
N MET A 133 -10.68 -11.07 -7.05
CA MET A 133 -11.37 -9.84 -6.68
C MET A 133 -10.57 -8.63 -7.14
N LYS A 134 -11.26 -7.64 -7.72
CA LYS A 134 -10.70 -6.34 -8.07
C LYS A 134 -11.09 -5.31 -7.02
N GLU A 135 -10.10 -4.65 -6.46
CA GLU A 135 -10.29 -3.54 -5.52
C GLU A 135 -10.60 -2.22 -6.25
N TYR A 136 -11.47 -1.42 -5.65
CA TYR A 136 -11.80 -0.06 -6.06
C TYR A 136 -11.64 0.88 -4.86
N THR A 137 -10.91 1.97 -5.08
CA THR A 137 -10.61 3.02 -4.08
C THR A 137 -11.33 4.34 -4.34
N SER A 138 -12.21 4.38 -5.35
CA SER A 138 -12.98 5.56 -5.70
C SER A 138 -14.30 5.18 -6.35
N TRP A 139 -15.33 5.98 -6.11
CA TRP A 139 -16.58 5.89 -6.86
C TRP A 139 -16.55 6.83 -8.05
N LYS A 140 -16.74 6.28 -9.25
CA LYS A 140 -16.96 7.06 -10.46
C LYS A 140 -18.37 6.82 -10.95
N SER A 141 -19.20 7.86 -10.92
CA SER A 141 -20.55 7.84 -11.49
C SER A 141 -20.50 7.36 -12.94
N PRO A 142 -21.45 6.52 -13.40
CA PRO A 142 -21.52 6.04 -14.79
C PRO A 142 -21.38 7.17 -15.84
N ALA A 143 -21.95 8.35 -15.58
CA ALA A 143 -21.85 9.53 -16.45
C ALA A 143 -20.41 10.04 -16.69
N LYS A 144 -19.49 9.85 -15.72
CA LYS A 144 -18.07 10.28 -15.82
C LYS A 144 -17.17 9.23 -16.47
N LYS A 145 -17.69 8.05 -16.84
CA LYS A 145 -16.91 7.01 -17.51
C LYS A 145 -16.62 7.35 -18.98
N LEU A 146 -17.52 8.11 -19.62
CA LEU A 146 -17.39 8.48 -21.04
C LEU A 146 -16.21 9.43 -21.29
N THR A 147 -16.01 10.42 -20.41
CA THR A 147 -14.95 11.43 -20.54
C THR A 147 -13.54 10.85 -20.35
N ASN A 148 -13.39 9.88 -19.45
CA ASN A 148 -12.09 9.25 -19.17
C ASN A 148 -11.68 8.19 -20.22
N ALA A 149 -12.62 7.63 -20.97
CA ALA A 149 -12.30 6.73 -22.07
C ALA A 149 -11.59 7.49 -23.19
N LEU A 150 -12.02 8.72 -23.47
CA LEU A 150 -11.43 9.60 -24.49
C LEU A 150 -10.03 10.11 -24.11
N SER A 151 -9.77 10.36 -22.82
CA SER A 151 -8.45 10.82 -22.35
C SER A 151 -7.38 9.72 -22.41
N LYS A 152 -7.77 8.45 -22.22
CA LYS A 152 -6.84 7.31 -22.24
C LYS A 152 -6.46 6.87 -23.65
N SER A 153 -7.28 7.15 -24.66
CA SER A 153 -6.96 6.86 -26.07
C SER A 153 -5.88 7.75 -26.67
N LEU A 154 -5.41 8.79 -25.95
CA LEU A 154 -4.39 9.73 -26.43
C LEU A 154 -3.01 9.55 -25.77
N SER A 155 -2.88 8.71 -24.74
CA SER A 155 -1.63 8.49 -24.02
C SER A 155 -0.91 7.23 -24.53
N CYS A 156 -0.21 7.34 -25.66
CA CYS A 156 0.82 6.39 -26.08
C CYS A 156 2.16 6.79 -25.46
N ALA A 157 2.46 6.27 -24.27
CA ALA A 157 3.81 6.30 -23.72
C ALA A 157 4.07 5.00 -22.95
N SER A 158 4.69 4.03 -23.64
CA SER A 158 5.30 2.86 -22.99
C SER A 158 6.69 3.26 -22.48
N SER A 159 6.72 4.00 -21.38
CA SER A 159 7.85 3.94 -20.44
C SER A 159 7.28 3.39 -19.14
N ARG A 160 7.95 2.40 -18.55
CA ARG A 160 7.60 1.94 -17.20
C ARG A 160 7.77 3.14 -16.27
N GLU A 161 6.68 3.79 -15.89
CA GLU A 161 6.73 4.82 -14.86
C GLU A 161 7.28 4.19 -13.57
N PRO A 162 8.21 4.85 -12.87
CA PRO A 162 8.69 4.41 -11.57
C PRO A 162 7.52 4.15 -10.61
N LEU A 163 7.60 3.09 -9.79
CA LEU A 163 6.56 2.74 -8.81
C LEU A 163 6.37 3.81 -7.73
N HIS A 164 7.36 4.68 -7.56
CA HIS A 164 7.38 5.80 -6.63
C HIS A 164 8.18 6.97 -7.23
N PRO A 165 8.01 8.21 -6.73
CA PRO A 165 8.88 9.32 -7.10
C PRO A 165 10.36 9.01 -6.86
N MET A 166 11.22 9.47 -7.76
CA MET A 166 12.68 9.31 -7.65
C MET A 166 13.28 10.46 -6.85
N PHE A 167 14.19 10.13 -5.93
CA PHE A 167 14.89 11.10 -5.09
C PHE A 167 16.40 11.14 -5.41
N PRO A 168 17.10 12.25 -5.14
CA PRO A 168 18.55 12.29 -5.24
C PRO A 168 19.23 11.28 -4.30
N ASP A 169 20.36 10.71 -4.72
CA ASP A 169 21.11 9.73 -3.92
C ASP A 169 21.78 10.31 -2.67
N GLN A 170 21.97 11.63 -2.64
CA GLN A 170 22.48 12.35 -1.47
C GLN A 170 21.46 13.39 -1.01
N PRO A 171 21.26 13.55 0.30
CA PRO A 171 20.40 14.60 0.82
C PRO A 171 20.95 15.98 0.45
N GLU A 172 20.06 16.92 0.17
CA GLU A 172 20.44 18.30 -0.08
C GLU A 172 21.17 18.87 1.14
N LYS A 173 22.26 19.60 0.88
CA LYS A 173 22.97 20.29 1.95
C LYS A 173 22.03 21.35 2.53
N PRO A 174 21.86 21.42 3.86
CA PRO A 174 21.06 22.47 4.46
C PRO A 174 21.63 23.83 4.02
N LEU A 175 20.73 24.78 3.73
CA LEU A 175 21.12 26.14 3.38
C LEU A 175 22.07 26.68 4.44
N ASN A 176 23.25 27.13 4.00
CA ASN A 176 24.20 27.74 4.90
C ASN A 176 23.69 29.15 5.26
N LEU A 177 23.00 29.24 6.38
CA LEU A 177 22.46 30.49 6.92
C LEU A 177 23.53 31.35 7.62
N ALA A 178 24.80 30.96 7.63
CA ALA A 178 25.86 31.70 8.35
C ALA A 178 26.11 33.11 7.79
N HIS A 179 25.54 33.43 6.63
CA HIS A 179 25.62 34.75 5.98
C HIS A 179 24.26 35.40 5.73
N ILE A 180 23.18 34.84 6.28
CA ILE A 180 21.85 35.48 6.25
C ILE A 180 21.67 36.19 7.59
N VAL A 181 21.96 37.50 7.57
CA VAL A 181 21.74 38.47 8.64
C VAL A 181 20.34 39.04 8.54
#